data_AF-A0A839P8I8-F1
#
_entry.id   AF-A0A839P8I8-F1
#
_cell.length_a   1.000
_cell.length_b   1.000
_cell.length_c   1.000
_cell.angle_alpha   90.00
_cell.angle_beta   90.00
_cell.angle_gamma   90.00
#
_symmetry.space_group_name_H-M   'P 1'
#
loop_
_entity.id
_entity.type
_entity.pdbx_description
1 polymer ?
#
loop_
_entity_poly.entity_id
_entity_poly.type
_entity_poly.pdbx_seq_one_letter_code
_entity_poly.pdbx_strand_id
1 'polypeptide(L)'
;MDHHYDSNAEASQAYLVHLREKLGLTQKTMADGLGMSLRAYSDLENGKSAVRTIHVLAAERLTLRVAQTLDDPSVLASNVAKEVRAVAAKLWGSPSGAFPQS
;
A
#
# COMPACT_ATOMS: atom_id res chain seq x y z
N MET A 1 4.85 10.29 19.67
CA MET A 1 3.50 9.69 19.65
C MET A 1 3.65 8.46 18.77
N ASP A 2 4.05 7.36 19.40
CA ASP A 2 4.48 6.15 18.69
C ASP A 2 3.24 5.36 18.26
N HIS A 3 2.77 5.67 17.05
CA HIS A 3 1.75 4.86 16.40
C HIS A 3 2.43 3.60 15.85
N HIS A 4 2.56 2.58 16.71
CA HIS A 4 2.85 1.21 16.32
C HIS A 4 1.71 0.68 15.42
N TYR A 5 1.75 1.04 14.14
CA TYR A 5 0.86 0.54 13.08
C TYR A 5 1.33 -0.84 12.61
N ASP A 6 1.37 -1.81 13.52
CA ASP A 6 1.61 -3.22 13.14
C ASP A 6 0.78 -4.15 14.04
N SER A 7 -0.50 -4.29 13.71
CA SER A 7 -1.28 -5.53 13.88
C SER A 7 -2.67 -5.34 13.26
N ASN A 8 -2.97 -6.05 12.16
CA ASN A 8 -4.22 -5.99 11.39
C ASN A 8 -4.66 -4.58 10.95
N ALA A 9 -4.49 -4.24 9.67
CA ALA A 9 -4.99 -2.98 9.12
C ALA A 9 -6.53 -2.92 9.25
N GLU A 10 -7.02 -2.43 10.38
CA GLU A 10 -8.40 -1.97 10.50
C GLU A 10 -8.62 -0.93 9.40
N ALA A 11 -9.77 -1.03 8.74
CA ALA A 11 -10.17 -0.09 7.70
C ALA A 11 -10.29 1.31 8.30
N SER A 12 -9.20 2.08 8.21
CA SER A 12 -9.08 3.36 8.90
C SER A 12 -8.61 4.46 7.94
N GLN A 13 -9.04 5.68 8.26
CA GLN A 13 -8.60 6.90 7.60
C GLN A 13 -7.08 7.07 7.70
N ALA A 14 -6.53 6.90 8.91
CA ALA A 14 -5.11 7.08 9.18
C ALA A 14 -4.23 6.16 8.35
N TYR A 15 -4.68 4.92 8.11
CA TYR A 15 -3.95 3.97 7.28
C TYR A 15 -3.88 4.42 5.81
N LEU A 16 -4.98 4.93 5.24
CA LEU A 16 -4.98 5.45 3.87
C LEU A 16 -4.07 6.67 3.70
N VAL A 17 -4.11 7.60 4.66
CA VAL A 17 -3.22 8.77 4.68
C VAL A 17 -1.77 8.33 4.75
N HIS A 18 -1.45 7.41 5.68
CA HIS A 18 -0.10 6.88 5.84
C HIS A 18 0.43 6.26 4.55
N LEU A 19 -0.35 5.41 3.88
CA LEU A 19 0.07 4.80 2.61
C LEU A 19 0.28 5.87 1.52
N ARG A 20 -0.63 6.83 1.38
CA ARG A 20 -0.47 7.91 0.39
C ARG A 20 0.83 8.69 0.61
N GLU A 21 1.10 9.07 1.84
CA GLU A 21 2.29 9.83 2.21
C GLU A 21 3.57 9.01 2.03
N LYS A 22 3.55 7.73 2.42
CA LYS A 22 4.65 6.79 2.18
C LYS A 22 5.00 6.68 0.70
N LEU A 23 4.01 6.71 -0.18
CA LEU A 23 4.20 6.67 -1.63
C LEU A 23 4.54 8.04 -2.24
N GLY A 24 4.57 9.12 -1.45
CA GLY A 24 4.80 10.48 -1.96
C GLY A 24 3.69 11.00 -2.89
N LEU A 25 2.48 10.43 -2.82
CA LEU A 25 1.40 10.73 -3.75
C LEU A 25 0.54 11.92 -3.28
N THR A 26 0.06 12.69 -4.24
CA THR A 26 -1.04 13.65 -4.01
C THR A 26 -2.36 12.90 -3.80
N GLN A 27 -3.34 13.54 -3.16
CA GLN A 27 -4.70 12.98 -3.05
C GLN A 27 -5.30 12.62 -4.41
N LYS A 28 -5.02 13.44 -5.44
CA LYS A 28 -5.50 13.17 -6.80
C LYS A 28 -4.91 11.90 -7.39
N THR A 29 -3.59 11.73 -7.28
CA THR A 29 -2.90 10.55 -7.83
C THR A 29 -3.32 9.28 -7.11
N MET A 30 -3.50 9.37 -5.78
CA MET A 30 -4.01 8.27 -4.98
C MET A 30 -5.44 7.91 -5.36
N ALA A 31 -6.34 8.90 -5.51
CA ALA A 31 -7.72 8.69 -5.94
C ALA A 31 -7.79 8.00 -7.32
N ASP A 32 -6.95 8.44 -8.27
CA ASP A 32 -6.86 7.84 -9.60
C ASP A 32 -6.38 6.40 -9.54
N GLY A 33 -5.36 6.12 -8.72
CA GLY A 33 -4.84 4.75 -8.50
C GLY A 33 -5.87 3.81 -7.86
N LEU A 34 -6.79 4.35 -7.06
CA LEU A 34 -7.91 3.64 -6.45
C LEU A 34 -9.16 3.57 -7.36
N GLY A 35 -9.17 4.25 -8.51
CA GLY A 35 -10.33 4.29 -9.41
C GLY A 35 -11.52 5.05 -8.83
N MET A 36 -11.28 6.09 -8.02
CA MET A 36 -12.31 6.91 -7.39
C MET A 36 -12.14 8.39 -7.69
N SER A 37 -13.20 9.18 -7.49
CA SER A 37 -13.09 10.63 -7.62
C SER A 37 -12.22 11.23 -6.50
N LEU A 38 -11.54 12.35 -6.79
CA LEU A 38 -10.78 13.09 -5.77
C LEU A 38 -11.64 13.44 -4.55
N ARG A 39 -12.91 13.81 -4.79
CA ARG A 39 -13.85 14.13 -3.72
C ARG A 39 -14.12 12.92 -2.82
N ALA A 40 -14.41 11.76 -3.41
CA ALA A 40 -14.65 10.54 -2.65
C ALA A 40 -13.42 10.15 -1.81
N TYR A 41 -12.23 10.22 -2.39
CA TYR A 41 -10.99 9.95 -1.65
C TYR A 41 -10.75 10.96 -0.53
N SER A 42 -10.96 12.24 -0.79
CA SER A 42 -10.85 13.31 0.22
C SER A 42 -11.85 13.12 1.36
N ASP A 43 -13.07 12.65 1.08
CA ASP A 43 -14.06 12.35 2.11
C ASP A 43 -13.63 11.17 3.00
N LEU A 44 -12.90 10.18 2.46
CA LEU A 44 -12.28 9.12 3.25
C LEU A 44 -11.16 9.65 4.14
N GLU A 45 -10.24 10.44 3.59
CA GLU A 45 -9.10 11.00 4.33
C GLU A 45 -9.50 12.04 5.39
N ASN A 46 -10.69 12.61 5.29
CA ASN A 46 -11.23 13.57 6.27
C ASN A 46 -12.28 12.95 7.20
N GLY A 47 -12.51 11.63 7.13
CA GLY A 47 -13.48 10.93 7.98
C GLY A 47 -14.95 11.27 7.69
N LYS A 48 -15.25 11.94 6.57
CA LYS A 48 -16.62 12.23 6.13
C LYS A 48 -17.31 10.99 5.56
N SER A 49 -16.52 10.03 5.09
CA SER A 49 -16.98 8.71 4.64
C SER A 49 -16.21 7.61 5.35
N ALA A 50 -16.92 6.52 5.68
CA ALA A 50 -16.29 5.37 6.32
C ALA A 50 -15.31 4.66 5.38
N VAL A 51 -14.11 4.36 5.89
CA VAL A 51 -13.16 3.50 5.20
C VAL A 51 -13.68 2.05 5.27
N ARG A 52 -13.70 1.38 4.12
CA ARG A 52 -14.12 -0.01 3.98
C ARG A 52 -12.91 -0.84 3.56
N THR A 53 -12.97 -2.14 3.81
CA THR A 53 -11.91 -3.09 3.42
C THR A 53 -11.51 -2.96 1.95
N ILE A 54 -12.46 -2.69 1.05
CA ILE A 54 -12.15 -2.53 -0.38
C ILE A 54 -11.20 -1.34 -0.66
N HIS A 55 -11.27 -0.25 0.13
CA HIS A 55 -10.36 0.89 -0.02
C HIS A 55 -8.94 0.51 0.42
N VAL A 56 -8.84 -0.24 1.52
CA VAL A 56 -7.58 -0.75 2.06
C VAL A 56 -6.90 -1.67 1.04
N LEU A 57 -7.62 -2.69 0.56
CA LEU A 57 -7.11 -3.64 -0.43
C LEU A 57 -6.70 -2.96 -1.74
N ALA A 58 -7.45 -1.94 -2.19
CA ALA A 58 -7.10 -1.17 -3.38
C ALA A 58 -5.82 -0.34 -3.17
N ALA A 59 -5.66 0.31 -2.01
CA ALA A 59 -4.46 1.07 -1.65
C ALA A 59 -3.22 0.16 -1.52
N GLU A 60 -3.38 -1.00 -0.88
CA GLU A 60 -2.33 -2.01 -0.77
C GLU A 60 -1.90 -2.53 -2.13
N ARG A 61 -2.85 -2.82 -3.03
CA ARG A 61 -2.56 -3.21 -4.41
C ARG A 61 -1.87 -2.09 -5.19
N LEU A 62 -2.19 -0.83 -4.92
CA LEU A 62 -1.49 0.31 -5.52
C LEU A 62 -0.02 0.33 -5.08
N THR A 63 0.29 0.01 -3.82
CA THR A 63 1.70 -0.04 -3.35
C THR A 63 2.53 -1.04 -4.15
N LEU A 64 1.96 -2.18 -4.56
CA LEU A 64 2.64 -3.14 -5.45
C LEU A 64 2.98 -2.53 -6.81
N ARG A 65 2.03 -1.81 -7.43
CA ARG A 65 2.25 -1.17 -8.74
C ARG A 65 3.31 -0.09 -8.66
N VAL A 66 3.26 0.73 -7.60
CA VAL A 66 4.25 1.79 -7.39
C VAL A 66 5.62 1.20 -7.12
N ALA A 67 5.73 0.18 -6.27
CA ALA A 67 6.99 -0.53 -6.01
C ALA A 67 7.60 -1.08 -7.30
N GLN A 68 6.79 -1.70 -8.17
CA GLN A 68 7.23 -2.18 -9.47
C GLN A 68 7.70 -1.04 -10.39
N THR A 69 6.99 0.09 -10.38
CA THR A 69 7.30 1.24 -11.25
C THR A 69 8.59 1.94 -10.83
N LEU A 70 8.84 2.01 -9.51
CA LEU A 70 10.04 2.65 -8.94
C LEU A 70 11.22 1.69 -8.79
N ASP A 71 11.02 0.39 -9.04
CA ASP A 71 11.95 -0.69 -8.69
C ASP A 71 12.39 -0.62 -7.21
N ASP A 72 11.47 -0.25 -6.32
CA ASP A 72 11.73 -0.06 -4.90
C ASP A 72 10.71 -0.84 -4.04
N PRO A 73 11.07 -2.01 -3.48
CA PRO A 73 10.18 -2.78 -2.63
C PRO A 73 9.95 -2.16 -1.25
N SER A 74 10.70 -1.13 -0.85
CA SER A 74 10.55 -0.48 0.46
C SER A 74 9.21 0.26 0.60
N VAL A 75 8.60 0.66 -0.53
CA VAL A 75 7.34 1.40 -0.56
C VAL A 75 6.11 0.52 -0.34
N LEU A 76 6.26 -0.81 -0.37
CA LEU A 76 5.17 -1.76 -0.15
C LEU A 76 4.47 -1.54 1.20
N ALA A 77 3.15 -1.71 1.24
CA ALA A 77 2.43 -1.83 2.50
C ALA A 77 2.99 -3.01 3.32
N SER A 78 3.03 -2.90 4.66
CA SER A 78 3.73 -3.87 5.51
C SER A 78 3.22 -5.31 5.36
N ASN A 79 1.90 -5.49 5.28
CA ASN A 79 1.27 -6.80 5.03
C ASN A 79 1.59 -7.31 3.63
N VAL A 80 1.51 -6.46 2.61
CA VAL A 80 1.89 -6.79 1.24
C VAL A 80 3.36 -7.22 1.16
N ALA A 81 4.27 -6.53 1.85
CA ALA A 81 5.68 -6.91 1.91
C ALA A 81 5.91 -8.26 2.61
N LYS A 82 5.12 -8.58 3.65
CA LYS A 82 5.13 -9.90 4.31
C LYS A 82 4.64 -10.98 3.34
N GLU A 83 3.55 -10.73 2.61
CA GLU A 83 2.97 -11.66 1.64
C GLU A 83 3.89 -11.91 0.43
N VAL A 84 4.42 -10.84 -0.17
CA VAL A 84 5.35 -10.94 -1.31
C VAL A 84 6.58 -11.75 -0.93
N ARG A 85 7.16 -11.52 0.25
CA ARG A 85 8.31 -12.33 0.74
C ARG A 85 7.95 -13.79 0.93
N ALA A 86 6.77 -14.08 1.49
CA ALA A 86 6.31 -15.45 1.70
C ALA A 86 6.07 -16.19 0.38
N VAL A 87 5.53 -15.52 -0.64
CA VAL A 87 5.33 -16.09 -1.98
C VAL A 87 6.67 -16.25 -2.70
N ALA A 88 7.53 -15.24 -2.67
CA ALA A 88 8.85 -15.25 -3.27
C ALA A 88 9.71 -16.43 -2.78
N ALA A 89 9.73 -16.67 -1.47
CA ALA A 89 10.46 -17.78 -0.86
C ALA A 89 9.99 -19.16 -1.36
N LYS A 90 8.70 -19.29 -1.73
CA LYS A 90 8.14 -20.52 -2.30
C LYS A 90 8.46 -20.69 -3.78
N LEU A 91 8.51 -19.60 -4.54
CA LEU A 91 8.75 -19.62 -5.98
C LEU A 91 10.24 -19.84 -6.33
N TRP A 92 11.15 -19.26 -5.54
CA TRP A 92 12.57 -19.23 -5.86
C TRP A 92 13.47 -19.99 -4.87
N GLY A 93 12.89 -20.58 -3.80
CA GLY A 93 13.67 -21.12 -2.69
C GLY A 93 14.27 -20.01 -1.82
N SER A 94 14.83 -20.34 -0.64
CA SER A 94 15.48 -19.34 0.24
C SER A 94 16.51 -18.51 -0.56
N PRO A 95 16.51 -17.17 -0.43
CA PRO A 95 17.28 -16.28 -1.31
C PRO A 95 18.78 -16.39 -1.00
N SER A 96 19.42 -17.37 -1.61
CA SER A 96 20.88 -17.43 -1.76
C SER A 96 21.31 -17.08 -3.19
N GLY A 97 20.38 -16.84 -4.11
CA GLY A 97 20.63 -16.40 -5.49
C GLY A 97 20.11 -15.00 -5.70
N ALA A 98 21.00 -14.10 -6.12
CA ALA A 98 20.73 -12.71 -6.44
C ALA A 98 19.51 -12.53 -7.38
N PHE A 99 18.79 -11.42 -7.20
CA PHE A 99 17.83 -10.94 -8.19
C PHE A 99 18.54 -10.83 -9.55
N PRO A 100 18.03 -11.46 -10.63
CA PRO A 100 18.57 -11.23 -11.96
C PRO A 100 18.33 -9.76 -12.32
N GLN A 101 19.43 -9.00 -12.42
CA GLN A 101 19.44 -7.69 -13.04
C GLN A 101 19.23 -7.92 -14.54
N SER A 102 18.07 -7.51 -15.07
CA SER A 102 17.80 -7.46 -16.52
C SER A 102 18.29 -6.15 -17.11
#